data_AF-A0AAJ1VGI3-F1
#
_entry.id   AF-A0AAJ1VGI3-F1
#
_cell.length_a   1.000
_cell.length_b   1.000
_cell.length_c   1.000
_cell.angle_alpha   90.00
_cell.angle_beta   90.00
_cell.angle_gamma   90.00
#
_symmetry.space_group_name_H-M   'P 1'
#
loop_
_entity.id
_entity.type
_entity.pdbx_description
1 polymer ?
#
loop_
_entity_poly.entity_id
_entity_poly.type
_entity_poly.pdbx_seq_one_letter_code
_entity_poly.pdbx_strand_id
1 'polypeptide(L)' 'MFLSAYFTTGRIIFMTLFFISFVALMIYSYRKDIKNHQRYYKGTGKKVLIYGAIVIAVFVAIRILWGQ' A
#
# COMPACT_ATOMS: atom_id res chain seq x y z
N MET A 1 38.00 6.93 -2.72
CA MET A 1 37.97 7.99 -3.76
C MET A 1 36.68 8.03 -4.58
N PHE A 2 36.04 6.90 -4.92
CA PHE A 2 34.82 6.92 -5.75
C PHE A 2 33.59 7.49 -5.02
N LEU A 3 33.38 7.15 -3.74
CA LEU A 3 32.22 7.60 -2.95
C LEU A 3 32.14 9.13 -2.78
N SER A 4 33.27 9.81 -2.61
CA SER A 4 33.32 11.27 -2.50
C SER A 4 32.86 12.00 -3.76
N ALA A 5 32.90 11.36 -4.93
CA ALA A 5 32.39 11.94 -6.18
C ALA A 5 30.86 11.99 -6.23
N TYR A 6 30.17 11.06 -5.55
CA TYR A 6 28.70 10.98 -5.53
C TYR A 6 28.07 11.72 -4.35
N PHE A 7 28.77 11.79 -3.21
CA PHE A 7 28.32 12.45 -1.99
C PHE A 7 28.91 13.85 -1.82
N THR A 8 28.72 14.70 -2.83
CA THR A 8 29.09 16.11 -2.70
C THR A 8 28.12 16.84 -1.78
N THR A 9 28.58 17.88 -1.08
CA THR A 9 27.76 18.67 -0.15
C THR A 9 26.46 19.16 -0.79
N GLY A 10 26.53 19.67 -2.02
CA GLY A 10 25.34 20.14 -2.76
C GLY A 10 24.34 19.02 -3.06
N ARG A 11 24.81 17.81 -3.40
CA ARG A 11 23.93 16.65 -3.64
C ARG A 11 23.26 16.18 -2.35
N ILE A 12 24.00 16.12 -1.25
CA ILE A 12 23.46 15.74 0.07
C ILE A 12 22.36 16.72 0.51
N ILE A 13 22.61 18.03 0.37
CA ILE A 13 21.61 19.07 0.69
C ILE A 13 20.36 18.90 -0.18
N PHE A 14 20.53 18.74 -1.49
CA PHE A 14 19.41 18.54 -2.41
C PHE A 14 18.60 17.28 -2.07
N MET A 15 19.26 16.13 -1.86
CA MET A 15 18.59 14.88 -1.51
C MET A 15 17.79 15.00 -0.21
N THR A 16 18.35 15.69 0.79
CA THR A 16 17.68 15.92 2.08
C THR A 16 16.44 16.79 1.91
N LEU A 17 16.57 17.93 1.21
CA LEU A 17 15.45 18.84 0.96
C LEU A 17 14.34 18.19 0.12
N PHE A 18 14.72 17.44 -0.92
CA PHE A 18 13.80 16.67 -1.75
C PHE A 18 13.06 15.62 -0.91
N PHE A 19 13.78 14.84 -0.11
CA PHE A 19 13.19 13.81 0.74
C PHE A 19 12.20 14.39 1.74
N ILE A 20 12.57 15.48 2.43
CA ILE A 20 11.66 16.15 3.38
C ILE A 20 10.41 16.67 2.67
N SER A 21 10.58 17.35 1.53
CA SER A 21 9.45 17.87 0.74
C SER A 21 8.53 16.75 0.27
N PHE A 22 9.11 15.64 -0.19
CA PHE A 22 8.37 14.47 -0.64
C PHE A 22 7.59 13.81 0.50
N VAL A 23 8.21 13.60 1.66
CA VAL A 23 7.55 13.05 2.85
C VAL A 23 6.43 13.97 3.34
N ALA A 24 6.65 15.29 3.33
CA ALA A 24 5.61 16.25 3.71
C ALA A 24 4.39 16.17 2.78
N LEU A 25 4.61 16.08 1.46
CA LEU A 25 3.54 15.89 0.48
C LEU A 25 2.81 14.56 0.65
N MET A 26 3.55 13.48 0.92
CA MET A 26 2.97 12.16 1.24
C MET A 26 2.04 12.23 2.45
N ILE A 27 2.49 12.85 3.54
CA ILE A 27 1.67 13.03 4.76
C ILE A 27 0.43 13.87 4.45
N TYR A 28 0.59 14.98 3.71
CA TYR A 28 -0.52 15.83 3.30
C TYR A 28 -1.56 15.06 2.48
N SER A 29 -1.11 14.25 1.51
CA SER A 29 -1.98 13.45 0.65
C SER A 29 -2.74 12.39 1.46
N TYR A 30 -2.02 11.58 2.25
CA TYR A 30 -2.64 10.49 3.00
C TYR A 30 -3.55 10.94 4.14
N ARG A 31 -3.36 12.15 4.68
CA ARG A 31 -4.26 12.71 5.70
C ARG A 31 -5.72 12.77 5.24
N LYS A 32 -5.96 13.11 3.97
CA LYS A 32 -7.33 13.15 3.40
C LYS A 32 -7.84 11.74 3.15
N ASP A 33 -6.96 10.85 2.70
CA ASP A 33 -7.33 9.47 2.40
C ASP A 33 -7.70 8.67 3.63
N ILE A 34 -7.10 8.92 4.80
CA ILE A 34 -7.48 8.23 6.05
C ILE A 34 -8.98 8.40 6.35
N LYS A 35 -9.50 9.63 6.18
CA LYS A 35 -10.93 9.91 6.40
C LYS A 35 -11.80 9.24 5.33
N ASN A 36 -11.37 9.27 4.07
CA ASN A 36 -12.09 8.61 2.97
C ASN A 36 -12.08 7.08 3.13
N HIS A 37 -10.98 6.51 3.60
CA HIS A 37 -10.84 5.07 3.84
C HIS A 37 -11.81 4.61 4.93
N GLN A 38 -11.91 5.37 6.03
CA GLN A 38 -12.90 5.10 7.08
C GLN A 38 -14.34 5.32 6.61
N ARG A 39 -14.60 6.20 5.63
CA ARG A 39 -15.95 6.43 5.10
C ARG A 39 -16.40 5.34 4.13
N TYR A 40 -15.56 4.98 3.17
CA TYR A 40 -15.93 4.10 2.06
C TYR A 40 -15.50 2.63 2.26
N TYR A 41 -14.45 2.39 3.04
CA TYR A 41 -13.86 1.06 3.25
C TYR A 41 -14.11 0.49 4.65
N LYS A 42 -15.02 1.10 5.43
CA LYS A 42 -15.36 0.60 6.77
C LYS A 42 -15.90 -0.82 6.71
N GLY A 43 -15.19 -1.75 7.34
CA GLY A 43 -15.56 -3.16 7.35
C GLY A 43 -15.36 -3.89 6.02
N THR A 44 -14.74 -3.25 5.01
CA THR A 44 -14.43 -3.91 3.74
C THR A 44 -13.51 -5.10 3.94
N GLY A 45 -12.55 -5.04 4.86
CA GLY A 45 -11.71 -6.20 5.20
C GLY A 45 -12.51 -7.43 5.65
N LYS A 46 -13.54 -7.24 6.48
CA LYS A 46 -14.43 -8.33 6.91
C LYS A 46 -15.25 -8.87 5.74
N LYS A 47 -15.77 -7.97 4.89
CA LYS A 47 -16.53 -8.33 3.69
C LYS A 47 -15.67 -9.17 2.73
N VAL A 48 -14.46 -8.72 2.42
CA VAL A 48 -13.52 -9.44 1.54
C VAL A 48 -13.19 -10.82 2.10
N LEU A 49 -12.96 -10.94 3.40
CA LEU A 49 -12.74 -12.23 4.06
C LEU A 49 -13.93 -13.18 3.88
N ILE A 50 -15.14 -12.71 4.12
CA ILE A 50 -16.36 -13.52 4.01
C ILE A 50 -16.59 -13.95 2.55
N TYR A 51 -16.63 -12.99 1.62
CA TYR A 51 -16.87 -13.31 0.20
C TYR A 51 -15.74 -14.14 -0.40
N GLY A 52 -14.49 -13.83 -0.07
CA GLY A 52 -13.33 -14.61 -0.51
C GLY A 52 -13.38 -16.05 0.03
N ALA A 53 -13.72 -16.25 1.30
CA ALA A 53 -13.88 -17.58 1.87
C ALA A 53 -15.03 -18.36 1.22
N ILE A 54 -16.16 -17.72 0.92
CA ILE A 54 -17.27 -18.35 0.19
C ILE A 54 -16.83 -18.78 -1.21
N VAL A 55 -16.14 -17.91 -1.95
CA VAL A 55 -15.63 -18.24 -3.29
C VAL A 55 -14.69 -19.43 -3.24
N ILE A 56 -13.75 -19.44 -2.29
CA ILE A 56 -12.81 -20.57 -2.11
C ILE A 56 -13.58 -21.85 -1.74
N ALA A 57 -14.53 -21.77 -0.81
CA ALA A 57 -15.31 -22.93 -0.38
C ALA A 57 -16.13 -23.53 -1.53
N VAL A 58 -16.79 -22.69 -2.33
CA VAL A 58 -17.55 -23.12 -3.51
C VAL A 58 -16.61 -23.74 -4.55
N PHE A 59 -15.47 -23.11 -4.82
CA PHE A 59 -14.48 -23.63 -5.75
C PHE A 59 -13.97 -25.03 -5.33
N VAL A 60 -13.64 -25.19 -4.05
CA VAL A 60 -13.21 -26.48 -3.48
C VAL A 60 -14.33 -27.51 -3.55
N ALA A 61 -15.57 -27.15 -3.22
CA ALA A 61 -16.71 -28.06 -3.28
C ALA A 61 -16.98 -28.57 -4.71
N ILE A 62 -16.96 -27.67 -5.71
CA ILE A 62 -17.10 -28.05 -7.12
C ILE A 62 -15.96 -29.00 -7.52
N ARG A 63 -14.71 -28.69 -7.12
CA ARG A 63 -13.55 -29.53 -7.43
C ARG A 63 -13.67 -30.93 -6.82
N ILE A 64 -14.22 -31.05 -5.62
CA ILE A 64 -14.40 -32.36 -4.95
C ILE A 64 -15.54 -33.16 -5.59
N LEU A 65 -16.66 -32.50 -5.92
CA LEU A 65 -17.88 -33.16 -6.41
C LEU A 65 -17.82 -33.53 -7.90
N TRP A 66 -17.23 -32.66 -8.73
CA TRP A 66 -17.16 -32.83 -10.19
C TRP A 66 -15.74 -33.00 -10.73
N GLY A 67 -14.73 -32.79 -9.90
CA GLY A 67 -13.32 -32.85 -10.30
C GLY A 67 -12.56 -34.10 -9.86
N GLN A 68 -13.28 -35.14 -9.43
CA GLN A 68 -12.75 -36.52 -9.50
C GLN A 68 -12.41 -36.84 -10.95
#